data_AF-A0AAF0X397-F1
#
_entry.id   AF-A0AAF0X397-F1
#
_cell.length_a   1.000
_cell.length_b   1.000
_cell.length_c   1.000
_cell.angle_alpha   90.00
_cell.angle_beta   90.00
_cell.angle_gamma   90.00
#
_symmetry.space_group_name_H-M   'P 1'
#
loop_
_entity.id
_entity.type
_entity.pdbx_description
1 polymer ?
#
loop_
_entity_poly.entity_id
_entity_poly.type
_entity_poly.pdbx_seq_one_letter_code
_entity_poly.pdbx_strand_id
1 'polypeptide(L)'
;MAEASDQATSVCNHCDRLIPISNIDSHYAYCSRNLVKCEVCADMVPRKLIEEHFLRTHASDTQGTERARGPRRRHPPEFSPKRLMYSIAVTGVAVLLGSVFIGWRGYGRP
;
A
#
# COMPACT_ATOMS: atom_id res chain seq x y z
N MET A 1 -36.47 -21.26 -16.21
CA MET A 1 -37.39 -20.22 -15.71
C MET A 1 -36.55 -19.29 -14.86
N ALA A 2 -36.40 -18.02 -15.23
CA ALA A 2 -35.62 -17.07 -14.45
C ALA A 2 -36.54 -16.50 -13.37
N GLU A 3 -36.32 -16.91 -12.12
CA GLU A 3 -36.98 -16.34 -10.95
C GLU A 3 -36.59 -14.86 -10.83
N ALA A 4 -37.48 -13.99 -11.30
CA ALA A 4 -37.54 -12.61 -10.87
C ALA A 4 -37.89 -12.63 -9.38
N SER A 5 -36.86 -12.72 -8.54
CA SER A 5 -37.03 -12.62 -7.10
C SER A 5 -37.42 -11.19 -6.78
N ASP A 6 -38.68 -10.99 -6.36
CA ASP A 6 -39.26 -9.79 -5.76
C ASP A 6 -38.57 -9.44 -4.43
N GLN A 7 -37.24 -9.36 -4.44
CA GLN A 7 -36.46 -8.88 -3.31
C GLN A 7 -36.58 -7.37 -3.32
N ALA A 8 -37.26 -6.82 -2.31
CA ALA A 8 -37.27 -5.39 -2.09
C ALA A 8 -35.82 -4.87 -2.15
N THR A 9 -35.55 -3.94 -3.06
CA THR A 9 -34.22 -3.34 -3.26
C THR A 9 -34.19 -1.97 -2.62
N SER A 10 -33.05 -1.61 -2.03
CA SER A 10 -32.79 -0.28 -1.50
C SER A 10 -31.49 0.26 -2.08
N VAL A 11 -31.40 1.59 -2.16
CA VAL A 11 -30.24 2.27 -2.71
C VAL A 11 -29.16 2.37 -1.63
N CYS A 12 -27.93 1.99 -1.97
CA CYS A 12 -26.78 2.16 -1.09
C CYS A 12 -26.32 3.63 -1.09
N ASN A 13 -26.36 4.30 0.07
CA ASN A 13 -25.95 5.71 0.23
C ASN A 13 -24.48 6.02 -0.11
N HIS A 14 -23.64 4.99 -0.27
CA HIS A 14 -22.21 5.16 -0.57
C HIS A 14 -21.87 5.01 -2.06
N CYS A 15 -22.59 4.15 -2.79
CA CYS A 15 -22.32 3.89 -4.21
C CYS A 15 -23.52 4.13 -5.13
N ASP A 16 -24.65 4.56 -4.58
CA ASP A 16 -25.90 4.86 -5.28
C ASP A 16 -26.47 3.70 -6.10
N ARG A 17 -26.04 2.45 -5.81
CA ARG A 17 -26.54 1.23 -6.49
C ARG A 17 -27.74 0.64 -5.77
N LEU A 18 -28.66 0.08 -6.56
CA LEU A 18 -29.78 -0.74 -6.08
C LEU A 18 -29.24 -2.09 -5.59
N ILE A 19 -29.43 -2.38 -4.32
CA ILE A 19 -29.00 -3.61 -3.65
C ILE A 19 -30.22 -4.23 -2.99
N PRO A 20 -30.43 -5.57 -3.07
CA PRO A 20 -31.51 -6.21 -2.31
C PRO A 20 -31.34 -5.95 -0.81
N ILE A 21 -32.45 -5.59 -0.14
CA ILE A 21 -32.47 -5.24 1.30
C ILE A 21 -31.87 -6.36 2.15
N SER A 22 -32.08 -7.62 1.77
CA SER A 22 -31.52 -8.79 2.45
C SER A 22 -29.99 -8.78 2.55
N ASN A 23 -29.30 -8.10 1.62
CA ASN A 23 -27.83 -8.08 1.54
C ASN A 23 -27.25 -6.66 1.63
N ILE A 24 -28.04 -5.63 1.93
CA ILE A 24 -27.54 -4.24 1.91
C ILE A 24 -26.49 -3.98 2.99
N ASP A 25 -26.62 -4.58 4.19
CA ASP A 25 -25.64 -4.43 5.27
C ASP A 25 -24.28 -5.01 4.89
N SER A 26 -24.29 -6.23 4.35
CA SER A 26 -23.10 -6.88 3.81
C SER A 26 -22.47 -6.03 2.72
N HIS A 27 -23.27 -5.57 1.76
CA HIS A 27 -22.80 -4.68 0.70
C HIS A 27 -22.17 -3.40 1.28
N TYR A 28 -22.82 -2.72 2.23
CA TYR A 28 -22.35 -1.46 2.80
C TYR A 28 -20.98 -1.63 3.51
N ALA A 29 -20.78 -2.72 4.25
CA ALA A 29 -19.51 -3.02 4.90
C ALA A 29 -18.35 -3.16 3.91
N TYR A 30 -18.58 -3.80 2.76
CA TYR A 30 -17.56 -3.91 1.71
C TYR A 30 -17.42 -2.61 0.90
N CYS A 31 -18.54 -1.99 0.57
CA CYS A 31 -18.62 -0.80 -0.27
C CYS A 31 -17.92 0.40 0.36
N SER A 32 -18.24 0.72 1.61
CA SER A 32 -17.65 1.85 2.35
C SER A 32 -16.13 1.74 2.55
N ARG A 33 -15.61 0.52 2.72
CA ARG A 33 -14.19 0.30 3.00
C ARG A 33 -13.34 0.21 1.73
N ASN A 34 -13.90 -0.38 0.67
CA ASN A 34 -13.11 -0.78 -0.49
C ASN A 34 -13.41 0.02 -1.76
N LEU A 35 -14.56 0.66 -1.87
CA LEU A 35 -14.90 1.48 -3.04
C LEU A 35 -14.73 2.96 -2.71
N VAL A 36 -14.44 3.77 -3.73
CA VAL A 36 -14.38 5.22 -3.66
C VAL A 36 -14.93 5.78 -4.96
N LYS A 37 -15.60 6.93 -4.90
CA LYS A 37 -16.10 7.65 -6.07
C LYS A 37 -14.97 8.42 -6.72
N CYS A 38 -14.76 8.25 -8.02
CA CYS A 38 -13.78 9.01 -8.77
C CYS A 38 -14.21 10.49 -8.85
N GLU A 39 -13.30 11.43 -8.60
CA GLU A 39 -13.62 12.86 -8.63
C GLU A 39 -13.77 13.41 -10.06
N VAL A 40 -13.24 12.71 -11.07
CA VAL A 40 -13.27 13.14 -12.47
C VAL A 40 -14.53 12.65 -13.19
N CYS A 41 -14.83 11.35 -13.10
CA CYS A 41 -15.98 10.76 -13.78
C CYS A 41 -17.13 10.32 -12.86
N ALA A 42 -17.01 10.51 -11.54
CA ALA A 42 -18.00 10.07 -10.56
C ALA A 42 -18.24 8.54 -10.49
N ASP A 43 -17.39 7.72 -11.13
CA ASP A 43 -17.52 6.26 -11.10
C ASP A 43 -17.05 5.64 -9.79
N MET A 44 -17.69 4.55 -9.39
CA MET A 44 -17.31 3.78 -8.19
C MET A 44 -16.18 2.80 -8.50
N VAL A 45 -14.98 3.08 -7.99
CA VAL A 45 -13.75 2.33 -8.26
C VAL A 45 -13.16 1.79 -6.95
N PRO A 46 -12.55 0.59 -6.95
CA PRO A 46 -11.83 0.12 -5.77
C PRO A 46 -10.71 1.07 -5.36
N ARG A 47 -10.60 1.40 -4.07
CA ARG A 47 -9.57 2.29 -3.51
C ARG A 47 -8.16 1.86 -3.90
N LYS A 48 -7.91 0.56 -4.00
CA LYS A 48 -6.60 0.01 -4.41
C LYS A 48 -6.25 0.29 -5.87
N LEU A 49 -7.26 0.55 -6.71
CA LEU A 49 -7.14 0.71 -8.16
C LEU A 49 -7.41 2.15 -8.62
N ILE A 50 -7.72 3.10 -7.72
CA ILE A 50 -8.09 4.46 -8.11
C ILE A 50 -6.97 5.19 -8.87
N GLU A 51 -5.71 4.97 -8.50
CA GLU A 51 -4.55 5.55 -9.20
C GLU A 51 -4.39 4.93 -10.60
N GLU A 52 -4.56 3.61 -10.75
CA GLU A 52 -4.52 2.96 -12.06
C GLU A 52 -5.69 3.42 -12.94
N HIS A 53 -6.89 3.50 -12.38
CA HIS A 53 -8.08 4.02 -13.06
C HIS A 53 -7.84 5.44 -13.57
N PHE A 54 -7.28 6.32 -12.74
CA PHE A 54 -6.93 7.68 -13.16
C PHE A 54 -5.91 7.66 -14.30
N LEU A 55 -4.84 6.86 -14.17
CA LEU A 55 -3.79 6.76 -15.18
C LEU A 55 -4.26 6.19 -16.52
N ARG A 56 -5.26 5.30 -16.52
CA ARG A 56 -5.76 4.65 -17.73
C ARG A 56 -6.93 5.37 -18.36
N THR A 57 -7.76 6.05 -17.56
CA THR A 57 -9.04 6.63 -17.98
C THR A 57 -8.97 8.14 -18.12
N HIS A 58 -8.13 8.82 -17.31
CA HIS A 58 -8.07 10.28 -17.24
C HIS A 58 -6.72 10.87 -17.62
N ALA A 59 -5.65 10.07 -17.69
CA ALA A 59 -4.33 10.59 -18.03
C ALA A 59 -4.18 11.07 -19.48
N SER A 60 -5.11 10.75 -20.38
CA SER A 60 -5.08 11.27 -21.75
C SER A 60 -5.40 12.77 -21.82
N ASP A 61 -6.11 13.32 -20.83
CA ASP A 61 -6.66 14.68 -20.92
C ASP A 61 -6.13 15.66 -19.85
N THR A 62 -5.30 15.21 -18.90
CA THR A 62 -4.77 16.09 -17.85
C THR A 62 -3.38 16.64 -18.20
N GLN A 63 -3.35 17.66 -19.07
CA GLN A 63 -2.35 18.73 -18.92
C GLN A 63 -2.91 19.78 -17.96
N GLY A 64 -2.24 20.00 -16.83
CA GLY A 64 -2.62 20.98 -15.80
C GLY A 64 -3.40 20.33 -14.66
N THR A 65 -2.79 19.96 -13.54
CA THR A 65 -2.17 20.91 -12.62
C THR A 65 -0.78 20.46 -12.20
N GLU A 66 0.25 21.00 -12.88
CA GLU A 66 1.58 21.09 -12.28
C GLU A 66 1.51 22.07 -11.11
N ARG A 67 1.32 21.53 -9.91
CA ARG A 67 2.00 21.93 -8.66
C ARG A 67 1.55 21.01 -7.51
N ALA A 68 2.53 20.28 -6.97
CA ALA A 68 2.51 19.42 -5.77
C ALA A 68 2.28 17.90 -5.94
N ARG A 69 3.05 17.23 -6.81
CA ARG A 69 3.50 15.85 -6.52
C ARG A 69 5.00 15.74 -6.74
N GLY A 70 5.72 15.65 -5.63
CA GLY A 70 7.15 15.32 -5.61
C GLY A 70 7.44 13.95 -6.24
N PRO A 71 8.71 13.53 -6.27
CA PRO A 71 9.11 12.32 -6.97
C PRO A 71 8.38 11.08 -6.43
N ARG A 72 7.79 10.31 -7.35
CA ARG A 72 7.20 8.98 -7.12
C ARG A 72 8.07 8.16 -6.18
N ARG A 73 7.58 7.89 -4.95
CA ARG A 73 8.15 6.81 -4.13
C ARG A 73 7.79 5.48 -4.78
N ARG A 74 8.73 4.89 -5.51
CA ARG A 74 8.84 3.42 -5.53
C ARG A 74 8.95 3.00 -4.07
N HIS A 75 8.13 2.08 -3.60
CA HIS A 75 8.37 1.40 -2.34
C HIS A 75 9.61 0.52 -2.55
N PRO A 76 10.80 0.87 -2.02
CA PRO A 76 11.94 -0.03 -2.01
C PRO A 76 11.64 -1.15 -0.99
N PRO A 77 12.23 -2.35 -1.12
CA PRO A 77 12.20 -3.30 0.00
C PRO A 77 12.72 -2.58 1.26
N GLU A 78 11.97 -2.66 2.36
CA GLU A 78 12.23 -1.93 3.61
C GLU A 78 13.53 -2.40 4.30
N PHE A 79 14.67 -2.08 3.73
CA PHE A 79 15.95 -2.13 4.43
C PHE A 79 16.13 -0.79 5.14
N SER A 80 15.65 -0.74 6.38
CA SER A 80 15.84 0.42 7.25
C SER A 80 17.34 0.74 7.34
N PRO A 81 17.80 1.94 6.95
CA PRO A 81 19.21 2.31 6.98
C PRO A 81 19.84 2.11 8.36
N LYS A 82 19.02 2.29 9.41
CA LYS A 82 19.40 2.06 10.81
C LYS A 82 19.83 0.61 11.08
N ARG A 83 19.17 -0.39 10.46
CA ARG A 83 19.51 -1.81 10.61
C ARG A 83 20.82 -2.16 9.87
N LEU A 84 21.04 -1.55 8.71
CA LEU A 84 22.27 -1.74 7.93
C LEU A 84 23.49 -1.13 8.65
N MET A 85 23.34 0.08 9.22
CA MET A 85 24.42 0.68 10.00
C MET A 85 24.72 -0.15 11.26
N TYR A 86 23.69 -0.68 11.93
CA TYR A 86 23.88 -1.56 13.08
C TYR A 86 24.59 -2.86 12.71
N SER A 87 24.24 -3.52 11.59
CA SER A 87 24.92 -4.75 11.16
C SER A 87 26.40 -4.49 10.82
N ILE A 88 26.72 -3.39 10.13
CA ILE A 88 28.10 -3.04 9.79
C ILE A 88 28.91 -2.77 11.07
N ALA A 89 28.33 -2.06 12.05
CA ALA A 89 28.99 -1.78 13.32
C ALA A 89 29.26 -3.06 14.14
N VAL A 90 28.29 -3.98 14.22
CA VAL A 90 28.44 -5.24 14.96
C VAL A 90 29.52 -6.12 14.33
N THR A 91 29.57 -6.24 12.99
CA THR A 91 30.61 -7.03 12.31
C THR A 91 31.99 -6.39 12.50
N GLY A 92 32.09 -5.06 12.44
CA GLY A 92 33.35 -4.35 12.69
C GLY A 92 33.90 -4.56 14.10
N VAL A 93 33.05 -4.47 15.13
CA VAL A 93 33.46 -4.70 16.54
C VAL A 93 33.93 -6.14 16.75
N ALA A 94 33.26 -7.13 16.14
CA ALA A 94 33.67 -8.54 16.24
C ALA A 94 35.06 -8.79 15.63
N VAL A 95 35.38 -8.17 14.50
CA VAL A 95 36.71 -8.29 13.86
C VAL A 95 37.78 -7.61 14.70
N LEU A 96 37.51 -6.43 15.25
CA LEU A 96 38.47 -5.70 16.10
C LEU A 96 38.77 -6.47 17.40
N LEU A 97 37.74 -6.99 18.08
CA LEU A 97 37.94 -7.80 19.28
C LEU A 97 38.63 -9.14 18.98
N GLY A 98 38.29 -9.80 17.86
CA GLY A 98 38.95 -11.03 17.43
C GLY A 98 40.44 -10.85 17.14
N SER A 99 40.83 -9.72 16.54
CA SER A 99 42.23 -9.39 16.23
C SER A 99 43.06 -9.19 17.49
N VAL A 100 42.49 -8.52 18.50
CA VAL A 100 43.14 -8.30 19.81
C VAL A 100 43.29 -9.62 20.57
N PHE A 101 42.29 -10.50 20.50
CA PHE A 101 42.32 -11.80 21.18
C PHE A 101 43.33 -12.79 20.55
N ILE A 102 43.47 -12.78 19.21
CA ILE A 102 44.47 -13.60 18.51
C ILE A 102 45.89 -13.05 18.73
N GLY A 103 46.05 -11.72 18.76
CA GLY A 103 47.33 -11.07 19.07
C GLY A 103 47.83 -11.35 20.49
N TRP A 104 46.93 -11.45 21.47
CA TRP A 104 47.30 -11.72 22.87
C TRP A 104 47.82 -13.15 23.11
N ARG A 105 47.46 -14.12 22.25
CA ARG A 105 48.00 -15.49 22.33
C ARG A 105 49.43 -15.63 21.78
N GLY A 106 49.96 -14.63 21.09
CA GLY A 106 51.25 -14.70 20.39
C GLY A 106 52.43 -13.99 21.07
N TYR A 107 52.22 -13.19 22.12
CA TYR A 107 53.25 -12.32 22.72
C TYR A 107 53.59 -12.68 24.19
N GLY A 108 53.77 -13.97 24.47
CA GLY A 108 54.12 -14.44 25.81
C GLY A 108 54.69 -15.86 25.84
N ARG A 109 55.92 -16.04 25.33
CA ARG A 109 56.96 -17.04 25.69
C ARG A 109 58.02 -17.08 24.59
N PRO A 110 59.32 -17.28 24.88
CA PRO A 110 60.01 -17.40 26.18
C PRO A 110 60.61 -16.08 26.69
#